data_AF-A0AAX2E7U6-F1
#
_entry.id   AF-A0AAX2E7U6-F1
#
_cell.length_a   1.000
_cell.length_b   1.000
_cell.length_c   1.000
_cell.angle_alpha   90.00
_cell.angle_beta   90.00
_cell.angle_gamma   90.00
#
_symmetry.space_group_name_H-M   'P 1'
#
loop_
_entity.id
_entity.type
_entity.pdbx_description
1 polymer ?
#
loop_
_entity_poly.entity_id
_entity_poly.type
_entity_poly.pdbx_seq_one_letter_code
_entity_poly.pdbx_strand_id
1 'polypeptide(L)'
;MPSLPLTNLSDYPLAEPDVTWEQVTEAIATLKLPIGIELHRYIVAVTQAQAPRPFSDALGELEAYLDGLDGAELLSFERQLLIKAYVMRGWKAWRAGFAAQEV
;
A
#
# COMPACT_ATOMS: atom_id res chain seq x y z
N MET A 1 18.72 5.80 39.51
CA MET A 1 18.48 5.97 38.06
C MET A 1 17.00 6.24 37.88
N PRO A 2 16.59 7.29 37.15
CA PRO A 2 15.16 7.51 36.91
C PRO A 2 14.64 6.42 35.96
N SER A 3 13.56 5.76 36.36
CA SER A 3 12.84 4.79 35.56
C SER A 3 12.20 5.50 34.38
N LEU A 4 12.48 5.04 33.15
CA LEU A 4 11.74 5.50 31.98
C LEU A 4 10.28 5.08 32.15
N PRO A 5 9.30 5.98 31.95
CA PRO A 5 7.90 5.59 31.94
C PRO A 5 7.70 4.56 30.82
N LEU A 6 7.11 3.41 31.17
CA LEU A 6 6.60 2.46 30.18
C LEU A 6 5.43 3.15 29.47
N THR A 7 5.71 3.82 28.36
CA THR A 7 4.66 4.36 27.50
C THR A 7 3.92 3.19 26.89
N ASN A 8 2.60 3.15 27.08
CA ASN A 8 1.79 2.08 26.53
C ASN A 8 1.73 2.31 25.02
N LEU A 9 1.97 1.29 24.19
CA LEU A 9 1.91 1.44 22.72
C LEU A 9 0.55 1.94 22.23
N SER A 10 -0.50 1.78 23.05
CA SER A 10 -1.84 2.31 22.85
C SER A 10 -1.95 3.84 22.96
N ASP A 11 -0.99 4.53 23.58
CA ASP A 11 -1.00 5.99 23.76
C ASP A 11 -0.58 6.74 22.48
N TYR A 12 0.01 6.02 21.52
CA TYR A 12 0.31 6.51 20.18
C TYR A 12 -0.51 5.68 19.18
N PRO A 13 -1.78 6.06 18.89
CA PRO A 13 -2.47 5.45 17.77
C PRO A 13 -1.59 5.64 16.55
N LEU A 14 -1.23 4.54 15.88
CA LEU A 14 -0.51 4.58 14.60
C LEU A 14 -1.36 5.45 13.66
N ALA A 15 -0.93 6.69 13.45
CA ALA A 15 -1.61 7.59 12.53
C ALA A 15 -1.57 6.91 11.16
N GLU A 16 -2.75 6.63 10.60
CA GLU A 16 -2.81 6.03 9.28
C GLU A 16 -2.22 7.03 8.27
N PRO A 17 -1.34 6.58 7.36
CA PRO A 17 -0.84 7.43 6.30
C PRO A 17 -2.02 7.93 5.47
N ASP A 18 -2.27 9.24 5.45
CA ASP A 18 -3.27 9.84 4.56
C ASP A 18 -2.68 10.01 3.16
N VAL A 19 -2.37 8.86 2.53
CA VAL A 19 -1.83 8.84 1.18
C VAL A 19 -2.95 8.94 0.17
N THR A 20 -2.92 9.95 -0.69
CA THR A 20 -3.95 10.19 -1.72
C THR A 20 -3.56 9.60 -3.06
N TRP A 21 -4.54 9.42 -3.95
CA TRP A 21 -4.28 9.01 -5.33
C TRP A 21 -3.39 10.00 -6.09
N GLU A 22 -3.51 11.30 -5.79
CA GLU A 22 -2.69 12.35 -6.41
C GLU A 22 -1.21 12.16 -6.08
N GLN A 23 -0.88 11.87 -4.82
CA GLN A 23 0.50 11.60 -4.39
C GLN A 23 1.08 10.35 -5.07
N VAL A 24 0.25 9.30 -5.22
CA VAL A 24 0.64 8.08 -5.95
C VAL A 24 0.87 8.39 -7.43
N THR A 25 -0.02 9.16 -8.05
CA THR A 25 0.09 9.54 -9.46
C THR A 25 1.34 10.37 -9.72
N GLU A 26 1.67 11.30 -8.83
CA GLU A 26 2.92 12.08 -8.89
C GLU A 26 4.15 11.18 -8.80
N ALA A 27 4.15 10.21 -7.87
CA ALA A 27 5.24 9.25 -7.74
C ALA A 27 5.45 8.44 -9.03
N ILE A 28 4.35 8.00 -9.68
CA ILE A 28 4.37 7.23 -10.92
C ILE A 28 4.76 8.09 -12.14
N ALA A 29 4.31 9.35 -12.19
CA ALA A 29 4.53 10.25 -13.34
C ALA A 29 6.01 10.54 -13.61
N THR A 30 6.87 10.38 -12.60
CA THR A 30 8.32 10.55 -12.74
C THR A 30 9.04 9.32 -13.32
N LEU A 31 8.34 8.19 -13.49
CA LEU A 31 8.90 6.97 -14.07
C LEU A 31 8.87 7.04 -15.60
N LYS A 32 9.69 6.19 -16.24
CA LYS A 32 9.58 5.99 -17.69
C LYS A 32 8.16 5.50 -18.02
N LEU A 33 7.57 6.06 -19.07
CA LEU A 33 6.18 5.82 -19.48
C LEU A 33 5.72 4.34 -19.40
N PRO A 34 6.45 3.34 -19.94
CA PRO A 34 5.98 1.95 -19.85
C PRO A 34 5.92 1.42 -18.42
N ILE A 35 6.84 1.84 -17.54
CA ILE A 35 6.86 1.47 -16.12
C ILE A 35 5.69 2.13 -15.41
N GLY A 36 5.46 3.41 -15.68
CA GLY A 36 4.37 4.14 -15.05
C GLY A 36 2.99 3.57 -15.40
N ILE A 37 2.78 3.18 -16.66
CA ILE A 37 1.54 2.55 -17.13
C ILE A 37 1.31 1.21 -16.43
N GLU A 38 2.33 0.36 -16.34
CA GLU A 38 2.22 -0.95 -15.70
C GLU A 38 1.98 -0.83 -14.19
N LEU A 39 2.69 0.07 -13.52
CA LEU A 39 2.51 0.30 -12.09
C LEU A 39 1.10 0.81 -11.79
N HIS A 40 0.59 1.74 -12.59
CA HIS A 40 -0.80 2.20 -12.51
C HIS A 40 -1.79 1.04 -12.68
N ARG A 41 -1.56 0.15 -13.66
CA ARG A 41 -2.41 -1.03 -13.89
C ARG A 41 -2.48 -1.94 -12.66
N TYR A 42 -1.35 -2.25 -12.02
CA TYR A 42 -1.33 -3.06 -10.80
C TYR A 42 -2.05 -2.37 -9.62
N ILE A 43 -1.83 -1.07 -9.43
CA ILE A 43 -2.50 -0.33 -8.33
C ILE A 43 -4.02 -0.31 -8.52
N VAL A 44 -4.48 -0.11 -9.76
CA VAL A 44 -5.92 -0.19 -10.08
C VAL A 44 -6.46 -1.60 -9.86
N ALA A 45 -5.71 -2.63 -10.28
CA ALA A 45 -6.11 -4.02 -10.06
C ALA A 45 -6.31 -4.32 -8.57
N VAL A 46 -5.39 -3.91 -7.70
CA VAL A 46 -5.50 -4.10 -6.24
C VAL A 46 -6.68 -3.34 -5.65
N THR A 47 -6.84 -2.07 -6.01
CA THR A 47 -7.90 -1.21 -5.45
C THR A 47 -9.30 -1.57 -5.92
N GLN A 48 -9.44 -2.24 -7.06
CA GLN A 48 -10.72 -2.72 -7.60
C GLN A 48 -10.99 -4.20 -7.32
N ALA A 49 -10.00 -4.96 -6.86
CA ALA A 49 -10.16 -6.38 -6.60
C ALA A 49 -11.15 -6.66 -5.46
N GLN A 50 -11.99 -7.67 -5.66
CA GLN A 50 -12.94 -8.12 -4.64
C GLN A 50 -12.23 -8.90 -3.53
N ALA A 51 -12.72 -8.75 -2.31
CA ALA A 51 -12.30 -9.53 -1.15
C ALA A 51 -12.81 -10.99 -1.23
N PRO A 52 -12.13 -11.98 -0.61
CA PRO A 52 -10.78 -11.98 -0.06
C PRO A 52 -9.66 -12.23 -1.09
N ARG A 53 -9.84 -13.30 -1.87
CA ARG A 53 -8.77 -13.94 -2.64
C ARG A 53 -8.31 -13.07 -3.81
N PRO A 54 -9.21 -12.48 -4.63
CA PRO A 54 -8.77 -11.61 -5.73
C PRO A 54 -7.93 -10.42 -5.26
N PHE A 55 -8.23 -9.84 -4.09
CA PHE A 55 -7.40 -8.79 -3.49
C PHE A 55 -6.01 -9.29 -3.13
N SER A 56 -5.91 -10.44 -2.45
CA SER A 56 -4.62 -11.02 -2.06
C SER A 56 -3.75 -11.37 -3.27
N ASP A 57 -4.36 -11.91 -4.32
CA ASP A 57 -3.65 -12.26 -5.55
C ASP A 57 -3.12 -11.00 -6.25
N ALA A 58 -3.98 -9.98 -6.42
CA ALA A 58 -3.59 -8.71 -7.01
C ALA A 58 -2.49 -7.99 -6.19
N LEU A 59 -2.56 -8.05 -4.85
CA LEU A 59 -1.55 -7.46 -3.98
C LEU A 59 -0.20 -8.17 -4.16
N GLY A 60 -0.19 -9.51 -4.24
CA GLY A 60 1.03 -10.27 -4.49
C GLY A 60 1.67 -9.95 -5.84
N GLU A 61 0.86 -9.75 -6.89
CA GLU A 61 1.35 -9.30 -8.20
C GLU A 61 1.96 -7.90 -8.15
N LEU A 62 1.33 -6.95 -7.45
CA LEU A 62 1.88 -5.61 -7.25
C LEU A 62 3.20 -5.66 -6.48
N GLU A 63 3.29 -6.46 -5.40
CA GLU A 63 4.52 -6.60 -4.62
C GLU A 63 5.66 -7.18 -5.45
N ALA A 64 5.40 -8.25 -6.22
CA ALA A 64 6.39 -8.82 -7.11
C ALA A 64 6.90 -7.82 -8.17
N TYR A 65 5.99 -6.97 -8.70
CA TYR A 65 6.38 -5.93 -9.64
C TYR A 65 7.23 -4.84 -8.97
N LEU A 66 6.86 -4.39 -7.77
CA LEU A 66 7.62 -3.40 -7.01
C LEU A 66 9.02 -3.92 -6.65
N ASP A 67 9.15 -5.18 -6.24
CA ASP A 67 10.44 -5.81 -5.95
C ASP A 67 11.32 -5.88 -7.21
N GLY A 68 10.71 -6.14 -8.38
CA GLY A 68 11.41 -6.07 -9.67
C GLY A 68 11.92 -4.67 -10.02
N LEU A 69 11.17 -3.62 -9.67
CA LEU A 69 11.60 -2.23 -9.84
C LEU A 69 12.70 -1.83 -8.84
N ASP A 70 12.65 -2.36 -7.62
CA ASP A 70 13.68 -2.17 -6.60
C ASP A 70 15.01 -2.79 -7.03
N GLY A 71 14.99 -4.06 -7.46
CA GLY A 71 16.18 -4.76 -7.95
C GLY A 71 16.80 -4.15 -9.22
N ALA A 72 16.05 -3.32 -9.93
CA ALA A 72 16.52 -2.57 -11.09
C ALA A 72 16.86 -1.10 -10.78
N GLU A 73 16.77 -0.67 -9.51
CA GLU A 73 16.97 0.72 -9.05
C GLU A 73 16.07 1.75 -9.75
N LEU A 74 14.88 1.33 -10.21
CA LEU A 74 13.96 2.16 -10.98
C LEU A 74 12.94 2.89 -10.10
N LEU A 75 12.81 2.50 -8.84
CA LEU A 75 11.85 3.07 -7.90
C LEU A 75 12.44 3.15 -6.50
N SER A 76 12.49 4.34 -5.90
CA SER A 76 13.02 4.52 -4.56
C SER A 76 12.15 3.85 -3.49
N PHE A 77 12.78 3.43 -2.40
CA PHE A 77 12.11 2.85 -1.23
C PHE A 77 10.96 3.71 -0.70
N GLU A 78 11.14 5.03 -0.62
CA GLU A 78 10.12 5.98 -0.16
C GLU A 78 8.86 5.95 -1.04
N ARG A 79 9.04 5.81 -2.35
CA ARG A 79 7.92 5.71 -3.30
C ARG A 79 7.23 4.36 -3.23
N GLN A 80 8.00 3.28 -3.05
CA GLN A 80 7.42 1.96 -2.79
C GLN A 80 6.57 1.99 -1.52
N LEU A 81 7.06 2.62 -0.46
CA LEU A 81 6.33 2.77 0.79
C LEU A 81 5.03 3.58 0.58
N LEU A 82 5.08 4.66 -0.18
CA LEU A 82 3.91 5.48 -0.53
C LEU A 82 2.85 4.66 -1.28
N ILE A 83 3.26 3.90 -2.29
CA ILE A 83 2.36 3.04 -3.08
C ILE A 83 1.76 1.93 -2.20
N LYS A 84 2.59 1.24 -1.40
CA LYS A 84 2.15 0.20 -0.47
C LYS A 84 1.16 0.77 0.56
N ALA A 85 1.44 1.95 1.12
CA ALA A 85 0.53 2.62 2.05
C ALA A 85 -0.82 2.96 1.42
N TYR A 86 -0.84 3.40 0.17
CA TYR A 86 -2.08 3.68 -0.56
C TYR A 86 -2.95 2.43 -0.76
N VAL A 87 -2.38 1.33 -1.26
CA VAL A 87 -3.14 0.09 -1.48
C VAL A 87 -3.61 -0.56 -0.17
N MET A 88 -2.87 -0.37 0.92
CA MET A 88 -3.27 -0.79 2.26
C MET A 88 -4.47 -0.02 2.81
N ARG A 89 -4.84 1.16 2.25
CA ARG A 89 -6.15 1.77 2.54
C ARG A 89 -7.30 0.91 2.01
N GLY A 90 -7.13 0.30 0.83
CA GLY A 90 -8.06 -0.68 0.27
C GLY A 90 -8.23 -1.91 1.17
N TRP A 91 -7.14 -2.37 1.78
CA TRP A 91 -7.15 -3.45 2.77
C TRP A 91 -8.01 -3.14 4.02
N LYS A 92 -8.10 -1.88 4.46
CA LYS A 92 -8.96 -1.50 5.59
C LYS A 92 -10.45 -1.59 5.23
N ALA A 93 -10.83 -1.10 4.05
CA ALA A 93 -12.19 -1.26 3.52
C ALA A 93 -12.54 -2.75 3.35
N TRP A 94 -11.58 -3.55 2.86
CA TRP A 94 -11.66 -5.00 2.76
C TRP A 94 -11.88 -5.68 4.13
N ARG A 95 -11.10 -5.34 5.16
CA ARG A 95 -11.25 -5.91 6.52
C ARG A 95 -12.60 -5.57 7.14
N ALA A 96 -13.09 -4.35 6.93
CA ALA A 96 -14.42 -3.96 7.38
C ALA A 96 -15.52 -4.81 6.71
N GLY A 97 -15.33 -5.20 5.44
CA GLY A 97 -16.23 -6.12 4.73
C GLY A 97 -16.23 -7.54 5.29
N PHE A 98 -15.09 -8.04 5.77
CA PHE A 98 -15.00 -9.34 6.46
C PHE A 98 -15.75 -9.35 7.80
N ALA A 99 -15.60 -8.29 8.60
CA ALA A 99 -16.33 -8.16 9.87
C ALA A 99 -17.86 -8.07 9.70
N ALA A 100 -18.33 -7.69 8.51
CA ALA A 100 -19.76 -7.64 8.18
C ALA A 100 -20.31 -8.97 7.60
N GLN A 101 -19.46 -9.96 7.30
CA GLN A 101 -19.85 -11.27 6.77
C GLN A 101 -19.89 -12.39 7.83
N GLU A 102 -19.52 -12.11 9.08
CA GLU A 102 -19.83 -12.98 10.22
C GLU A 102 -21.27 -12.76 10.70
N VAL A 103 -22.26 -13.23 9.92
CA VAL A 103 -23.66 -13.40 10.36
C VAL A 103 -24.23 -14.69 9.80
#